data_AF-A0A9X8VJK5-F1
#
_entry.id   AF-A0A9X8VJK5-F1
#
_cell.length_a   1.000
_cell.length_b   1.000
_cell.length_c   1.000
_cell.angle_alpha   90.00
_cell.angle_beta   90.00
_cell.angle_gamma   90.00
#
_symmetry.space_group_name_H-M   'P 1'
#
loop_
_entity.id
_entity.type
_entity.pdbx_description
1 polymer ?
#
loop_
_entity_poly.entity_id
_entity_poly.type
_entity_poly.pdbx_seq_one_letter_code
_entity_poly.pdbx_strand_id
1 'polypeptide(L)'
;LNDAVVVSNMFNYLSYVYYNKKGYRALLYTPARPNGISGKPNAYGFGTFFHDRAAQTYVDKLSALSKGHRRIWLVSGGDFNQDFGRSPPGWVNTATFKSGGFESRLFVVR
;
A
#
# COMPACT_ATOMS: atom_id res chain seq x y z
N LEU A 1 16.55 5.46 1.66
CA LEU A 1 16.32 4.89 3.01
C LEU A 1 15.01 5.35 3.65
N ASN A 2 14.21 6.26 3.06
CA ASN A 2 12.91 6.70 3.60
C ASN A 2 11.74 6.52 2.62
N ASP A 3 11.86 5.56 1.71
CA ASP A 3 10.84 5.23 0.73
C ASP A 3 9.92 4.15 1.32
N ALA A 4 8.61 4.34 1.23
CA ALA A 4 7.63 3.29 1.50
C ALA A 4 7.03 2.80 0.19
N VAL A 5 6.79 1.49 0.08
CA VAL A 5 6.00 0.90 -1.01
C VAL A 5 4.72 0.35 -0.41
N VAL A 6 3.58 0.74 -0.96
CA VAL A 6 2.25 0.33 -0.50
C VAL A 6 1.50 -0.28 -1.68
N VAL A 7 0.94 -1.47 -1.49
CA VAL A 7 0.21 -2.21 -2.52
C VAL A 7 -1.27 -2.27 -2.17
N SER A 8 -2.16 -2.14 -3.17
CA SER A 8 -3.59 -1.92 -2.95
C SER A 8 -4.38 -3.09 -2.37
N ASN A 9 -4.03 -4.32 -2.72
CA ASN A 9 -4.76 -5.51 -2.28
C ASN A 9 -3.84 -6.74 -2.11
N MET A 10 -4.38 -7.78 -1.47
CA MET A 10 -3.63 -8.97 -1.10
C MET A 10 -3.03 -9.70 -2.31
N PHE A 11 -3.80 -9.84 -3.40
CA PHE A 11 -3.33 -10.55 -4.58
C PHE A 11 -2.11 -9.86 -5.20
N ASN A 12 -2.21 -8.55 -5.40
CA ASN A 12 -1.12 -7.73 -5.93
C ASN A 12 0.08 -7.67 -4.97
N TYR A 13 -0.18 -7.67 -3.66
CA TYR A 13 0.88 -7.70 -2.65
C TYR A 13 1.68 -9.00 -2.70
N LEU A 14 1.02 -10.15 -2.83
CA LEU A 14 1.70 -11.43 -3.00
C LEU A 14 2.52 -11.47 -4.29
N SER A 15 1.99 -10.92 -5.39
CA SER A 15 2.76 -10.76 -6.63
C SER A 15 4.00 -9.89 -6.42
N TYR A 16 3.87 -8.76 -5.73
CA TYR A 16 5.02 -7.88 -5.41
C TYR A 16 6.07 -8.64 -4.61
N VAL A 17 5.67 -9.31 -3.53
CA VAL A 17 6.59 -10.06 -2.66
C VAL A 17 7.31 -11.16 -3.45
N TYR A 18 6.60 -11.88 -4.32
CA TYR A 18 7.17 -12.96 -5.13
C TYR A 18 8.21 -12.47 -6.14
N TYR A 19 7.94 -11.37 -6.84
CA TYR A 19 8.85 -10.84 -7.87
C TYR A 19 9.94 -9.91 -7.35
N ASN A 20 9.86 -9.47 -6.09
CA ASN A 20 10.82 -8.55 -5.50
C ASN A 20 12.18 -9.21 -5.18
N LYS A 21 13.10 -9.15 -6.13
CA LYS A 21 14.48 -9.66 -5.98
C LYS A 21 15.38 -8.78 -5.11
N LYS A 22 14.96 -7.55 -4.79
CA LYS A 22 15.79 -6.55 -4.10
C LYS A 22 15.54 -6.48 -2.59
N GLY A 23 14.54 -7.20 -2.09
CA GLY A 23 14.25 -7.29 -0.64
C GLY A 23 13.63 -6.04 -0.02
N TYR A 24 13.21 -5.05 -0.80
CA TYR A 24 12.48 -3.89 -0.28
C TYR A 24 11.11 -4.31 0.27
N ARG A 25 10.88 -4.14 1.57
CA ARG A 25 9.60 -4.51 2.18
C ARG A 25 8.48 -3.61 1.66
N ALA A 26 7.38 -4.22 1.24
CA ALA A 26 6.13 -3.52 0.95
C ALA A 26 5.18 -3.57 2.16
N LEU A 27 4.26 -2.62 2.18
CA LEU A 27 3.09 -2.57 3.04
C LEU A 27 1.85 -2.91 2.21
N LEU A 28 0.86 -3.53 2.82
CA LEU A 28 -0.43 -3.82 2.22
C LEU A 28 -1.46 -2.81 2.71
N TYR A 29 -2.12 -2.13 1.77
CA TYR A 29 -3.20 -1.22 2.06
C TYR A 29 -4.49 -1.99 2.39
N THR A 30 -5.09 -1.64 3.51
CA THR A 30 -6.34 -2.23 4.03
C THR A 30 -7.20 -1.11 4.60
N PRO A 31 -7.77 -0.25 3.75
CA PRO A 31 -8.48 0.94 4.19
C PRO A 31 -9.57 0.57 5.19
N ALA A 32 -9.76 1.42 6.20
CA ALA A 32 -10.93 1.30 7.05
C ALA A 32 -12.20 1.40 6.21
N ARG A 33 -13.20 0.61 6.57
CA ARG A 33 -14.55 0.67 5.99
C ARG A 33 -15.17 2.04 6.27
N PRO A 34 -16.20 2.47 5.52
CA PRO A 34 -16.88 3.75 5.74
C PRO A 34 -17.37 3.97 7.18
N ASN A 35 -17.69 2.88 7.90
CA ASN A 35 -18.11 2.90 9.31
C ASN A 35 -16.92 2.90 10.31
N GLY A 36 -15.69 3.12 9.85
CA GLY A 36 -14.48 3.20 10.67
C GLY A 36 -13.89 1.84 11.09
N ILE A 37 -14.56 0.72 10.78
CA ILE A 37 -14.05 -0.62 11.09
C ILE A 37 -12.82 -0.90 10.25
N SER A 38 -11.77 -1.44 10.88
CA SER A 38 -10.53 -1.84 10.20
C SER A 38 -10.80 -2.76 9.00
N GLY A 39 -10.16 -2.47 7.86
CA GLY A 39 -10.16 -3.35 6.69
C GLY A 39 -9.20 -4.53 6.80
N LYS A 40 -8.43 -4.62 7.89
CA LYS A 40 -7.43 -5.68 8.10
C LYS A 40 -8.13 -7.04 8.16
N PRO A 41 -7.61 -8.06 7.45
CA PRO A 41 -8.14 -9.42 7.56
C PRO A 41 -7.89 -9.98 8.97
N ASN A 42 -8.74 -10.92 9.39
CA ASN A 42 -8.57 -11.66 10.64
C ASN A 42 -7.54 -12.80 10.49
N ALA A 43 -7.36 -13.62 11.53
CA ALA A 43 -6.40 -14.74 11.53
C ALA A 43 -6.80 -15.93 10.62
N TYR A 44 -7.79 -15.77 9.74
CA TYR A 44 -8.32 -16.85 8.90
C TYR A 44 -8.01 -16.61 7.41
N GLY A 45 -7.81 -17.70 6.66
CA GLY A 45 -7.49 -17.65 5.23
C GLY A 45 -6.19 -16.88 4.95
N PHE A 46 -6.21 -15.97 3.97
CA PHE A 46 -5.03 -15.18 3.62
C PHE A 46 -4.52 -14.29 4.76
N GLY A 47 -5.35 -13.93 5.73
CA GLY A 47 -4.92 -13.12 6.88
C GLY A 47 -3.98 -13.88 7.83
N THR A 48 -4.04 -15.22 7.84
CA THR A 48 -3.15 -16.06 8.67
C THR A 48 -1.68 -15.82 8.35
N PHE A 49 -1.32 -15.57 7.08
CA PHE A 49 0.07 -15.37 6.65
C PHE A 49 0.77 -14.19 7.33
N PHE A 50 0.02 -13.18 7.74
CA PHE A 50 0.60 -11.95 8.28
C PHE A 50 0.04 -11.58 9.65
N HIS A 51 -0.78 -12.44 10.26
CA HIS A 51 -1.44 -12.15 11.53
C HIS A 51 -0.45 -11.72 12.61
N ASP A 52 0.63 -12.48 12.81
CA ASP A 52 1.66 -12.20 13.82
C ASP A 52 2.51 -10.96 13.49
N ARG A 53 2.43 -10.47 12.25
CA ARG A 53 3.16 -9.30 11.75
C ARG A 53 2.22 -8.20 11.25
N ALA A 54 0.95 -8.22 11.67
CA ALA A 54 -0.10 -7.35 11.11
C ALA A 54 0.27 -5.87 11.24
N ALA A 55 0.82 -5.46 12.40
CA ALA A 55 1.25 -4.09 12.67
C ALA A 55 2.39 -3.60 11.75
N GLN A 56 3.16 -4.52 11.17
CA GLN A 56 4.29 -4.20 10.30
C GLN A 56 3.98 -4.42 8.81
N THR A 57 2.81 -4.97 8.51
CA THR A 57 2.40 -5.34 7.15
C THR A 57 1.26 -4.46 6.67
N TYR A 58 0.27 -4.18 7.51
CA TYR A 58 -0.96 -3.51 7.10
C TYR A 58 -0.94 -2.01 7.38
N VAL A 59 -1.39 -1.23 6.40
CA VAL A 59 -1.67 0.20 6.52
C VAL A 59 -3.15 0.43 6.23
N ASP A 60 -3.85 1.04 7.17
CA ASP A 60 -5.27 1.41 7.03
C ASP A 60 -5.46 2.91 6.70
N LYS A 61 -4.50 3.74 7.08
CA LYS A 61 -4.49 5.19 6.83
C LYS A 61 -3.19 5.61 6.17
N LEU A 62 -3.25 5.97 4.88
CA LEU A 62 -2.08 6.43 4.12
C LEU A 62 -1.38 7.62 4.79
N SER A 63 -2.14 8.55 5.38
CA SER A 63 -1.59 9.73 6.06
C SER A 63 -0.62 9.40 7.19
N ALA A 64 -0.75 8.22 7.84
CA ALA A 64 0.16 7.79 8.90
C ALA A 64 1.60 7.59 8.41
N LEU A 65 1.79 7.27 7.12
CA LEU A 65 3.11 7.07 6.52
C LEU A 65 3.94 8.35 6.46
N SER A 66 3.27 9.51 6.43
CA SER A 66 3.90 10.84 6.40
C SER A 66 4.81 11.11 7.61
N LYS A 67 4.63 10.38 8.72
CA LYS A 67 5.45 10.52 9.94
C LYS A 67 6.86 9.94 9.79
N GLY A 68 7.02 8.91 8.95
CA GLY A 68 8.27 8.18 8.79
C GLY A 68 8.84 8.18 7.37
N HIS A 69 8.05 8.58 6.38
CA HIS A 69 8.40 8.47 4.97
C HIS A 69 8.18 9.78 4.23
N ARG A 70 9.15 10.11 3.37
CA ARG A 70 9.11 11.30 2.50
C ARG A 70 8.78 10.97 1.06
N ARG A 71 8.96 9.72 0.67
CA ARG A 71 8.67 9.19 -0.66
C ARG A 71 7.81 7.95 -0.51
N ILE A 72 6.68 7.92 -1.19
CA ILE A 72 5.71 6.83 -1.04
C ILE A 72 5.29 6.38 -2.43
N TRP A 73 5.55 5.12 -2.72
CA TRP A 73 5.08 4.43 -3.90
C TRP A 73 3.75 3.76 -3.58
N LEU A 74 2.72 4.10 -4.34
CA LEU A 74 1.45 3.39 -4.32
C LEU A 74 1.37 2.52 -5.57
N VAL A 75 1.14 1.22 -5.40
CA VAL A 75 1.11 0.22 -6.46
C VAL A 75 -0.27 -0.42 -6.52
N SER A 76 -0.96 -0.23 -7.63
CA SER A 76 -2.24 -0.82 -7.96
C SER A 76 -2.07 -1.84 -9.10
N GLY A 77 -2.85 -2.92 -9.05
CA GLY A 77 -2.99 -3.89 -10.14
C GLY A 77 -4.38 -3.82 -10.80
N GLY A 78 -4.98 -2.62 -10.80
CA GLY A 78 -6.30 -2.36 -11.35
C GLY A 78 -6.57 -0.87 -11.44
N ASP A 79 -7.78 -0.45 -11.04
CA ASP A 79 -8.11 0.97 -10.98
C ASP A 79 -7.45 1.62 -9.77
N PHE A 80 -6.42 2.42 -10.04
CA PHE A 80 -5.66 3.13 -9.00
C PHE A 80 -6.54 4.02 -8.11
N ASN A 81 -7.52 4.71 -8.69
CA ASN A 81 -8.36 5.65 -7.95
C ASN A 81 -9.39 4.90 -7.10
N GLN A 82 -9.88 3.75 -7.57
CA GLN A 82 -10.71 2.86 -6.75
C GLN A 82 -9.92 2.25 -5.58
N ASP A 83 -8.68 1.83 -5.86
CA ASP A 83 -7.82 1.15 -4.90
C ASP A 83 -7.33 2.05 -3.75
N PHE A 84 -6.92 3.28 -4.07
CA PHE A 84 -6.31 4.20 -3.10
C PHE A 84 -7.17 5.41 -2.75
N GLY A 85 -8.22 5.67 -3.52
CA GLY A 85 -9.02 6.89 -3.37
C GLY A 85 -8.20 8.16 -3.61
N ARG A 86 -8.59 9.24 -2.94
CA ARG A 86 -7.87 10.51 -3.00
C ARG A 86 -6.61 10.44 -2.12
N SER A 87 -5.48 10.90 -2.65
CA SER A 87 -4.25 10.99 -1.87
C SER A 87 -4.40 11.95 -0.68
N PRO A 88 -3.72 11.69 0.46
CA PRO A 88 -3.72 12.61 1.59
C PRO A 88 -3.25 14.02 1.21
N PRO A 89 -3.70 15.07 1.92
CA PRO A 89 -3.16 16.43 1.76
C PRO A 89 -1.63 16.46 1.92
N GLY A 90 -0.97 17.32 1.16
CA GLY A 90 0.50 17.47 1.19
C GLY A 90 1.27 16.42 0.38
N TRP A 91 0.59 15.41 -0.16
CA TRP A 91 1.20 14.44 -1.07
C TRP A 91 1.16 14.96 -2.51
N VAL A 92 2.34 15.06 -3.12
CA VAL A 92 2.49 15.51 -4.51
C VAL A 92 2.89 14.32 -5.36
N ASN A 93 2.07 13.94 -6.33
CA ASN A 93 2.44 12.94 -7.33
C ASN A 93 3.55 13.50 -8.22
N THR A 94 4.72 12.87 -8.22
CA THR A 94 5.89 13.30 -9.00
C THR A 94 6.22 12.35 -10.14
N ALA A 95 5.69 11.13 -10.14
CA ALA A 95 5.90 10.17 -11.23
C ALA A 95 4.78 9.12 -11.30
N THR A 96 4.44 8.69 -12.50
CA THR A 96 3.44 7.65 -12.75
C THR A 96 3.96 6.67 -13.79
N PHE A 97 3.82 5.38 -13.51
CA PHE A 97 4.25 4.28 -14.36
C PHE A 97 3.07 3.34 -14.57
N LYS A 98 2.81 2.97 -15.82
CA LYS A 98 1.74 2.04 -16.19
C LYS A 98 2.33 0.91 -17.04
N SER A 99 1.98 -0.33 -16.73
CA SER A 99 2.39 -1.49 -17.52
C SER A 99 1.39 -2.63 -17.32
N GLY A 100 0.81 -3.13 -18.41
CA GLY A 100 -0.29 -4.09 -18.34
C GLY A 100 -1.45 -3.56 -17.48
N GLY A 101 -1.94 -4.37 -16.55
CA GLY A 101 -2.95 -3.98 -15.58
C GLY A 101 -2.43 -3.23 -14.34
N PHE A 102 -1.13 -2.95 -14.27
CA PHE A 102 -0.52 -2.31 -13.10
C PHE A 102 -0.27 -0.81 -13.31
N GLU A 103 -0.55 -0.05 -12.27
CA GLU A 103 -0.23 1.37 -12.16
C GLU A 103 0.52 1.64 -10.85
N SER A 104 1.66 2.32 -10.95
CA SER A 104 2.44 2.76 -9.81
C SER A 104 2.59 4.28 -9.85
N ARG A 105 2.33 4.94 -8.72
CA ARG A 105 2.52 6.39 -8.57
C ARG A 105 3.48 6.67 -7.43
N LEU A 106 4.43 7.57 -7.67
CA LEU A 106 5.35 8.08 -6.64
C LEU A 106 4.81 9.40 -6.11
N PHE A 107 4.62 9.45 -4.80
CA PHE A 107 4.28 10.66 -4.06
C PHE A 107 5.45 11.14 -3.22
N VAL A 108 5.67 12.45 -3.22
CA VAL A 108 6.56 13.14 -2.26
C VAL A 108 5.70 13.82 -1.21
N VAL A 109 6.01 13.58 0.06
CA VAL A 109 5.32 14.16 1.21
C VAL A 109 6.03 15.45 1.63
N ARG A 110 5.33 16.57 1.50
CA ARG A 110 5.81 17.89 1.94
C ARG A 110 5.48 18.12 3.41
#